data_AF-A0A811YJ28-F1
#
_entry.id   AF-A0A811YJ28-F1
#
_cell.length_a   1.000
_cell.length_b   1.000
_cell.length_c   1.000
_cell.angle_alpha   90.00
_cell.angle_beta   90.00
_cell.angle_gamma   90.00
#
_symmetry.space_group_name_H-M   'P 1'
#
loop_
_entity.id
_entity.type
_entity.pdbx_description
1 polymer ?
#
loop_
_entity_poly.entity_id
_entity_poly.type
_entity_poly.pdbx_seq_one_letter_code
_entity_poly.pdbx_strand_id
1 'polypeptide(L)'
;MKLNISFPATGCQNLIEVDDECKVCTFYEKCVATEVAADALGEEWKGYMVRISGGNDKDTIANKICKLFNLSKEDDVCQHVVRKPLNKESKKPRIKAPEIHRLVTSYVLQHKHQCITLRKQHIKKNKEEAAEYSKLLAKRLTEAKEKCQNRSRRDGAVLSESFYL
;
A
#
# COMPACT_ATOMS: atom_id res chain seq x y z
N MET A 1 14.83 0.69 -14.05
CA MET A 1 14.89 2.16 -13.76
C MET A 1 15.47 2.89 -14.98
N LYS A 2 15.06 4.13 -15.25
CA LYS A 2 15.63 4.93 -16.36
C LYS A 2 16.68 5.89 -15.80
N LEU A 3 17.90 5.83 -16.34
CA LEU A 3 18.99 6.75 -16.01
C LEU A 3 19.21 7.69 -17.19
N ASN A 4 19.13 9.00 -16.95
CA ASN A 4 19.53 10.01 -17.93
C ASN A 4 20.95 10.48 -17.57
N ILE A 5 21.93 10.12 -18.40
CA ILE A 5 23.34 10.41 -18.19
C ILE A 5 23.78 11.46 -19.20
N SER A 6 24.32 12.57 -18.74
CA SER A 6 24.86 13.63 -19.58
C SER A 6 26.39 13.73 -19.42
N PHE A 7 27.08 13.98 -20.53
CA PHE A 7 28.51 14.29 -20.54
C PHE A 7 28.69 15.78 -20.88
N PRO A 8 28.90 16.65 -19.89
CA PRO A 8 28.87 18.10 -20.11
C PRO A 8 30.00 18.61 -21.01
N ALA A 9 31.13 17.89 -21.10
CA ALA A 9 32.26 18.29 -21.94
C ALA A 9 31.95 18.22 -23.44
N THR A 10 31.10 17.28 -23.87
CA THR A 10 30.62 17.19 -25.27
C THR A 10 29.19 17.69 -25.45
N GLY A 11 28.45 17.90 -24.36
CA GLY A 11 27.03 18.28 -24.40
C GLY A 11 26.09 17.14 -24.83
N CYS A 12 26.59 15.91 -24.93
CA CYS A 12 25.78 14.75 -25.27
C CYS A 12 24.99 14.24 -24.05
N GLN A 13 23.79 13.74 -24.29
CA GLN A 13 22.97 13.05 -23.29
C GLN A 13 22.54 11.70 -23.82
N ASN A 14 22.49 10.69 -22.94
CA ASN A 14 22.02 9.36 -23.26
C ASN A 14 21.06 8.87 -22.18
N LEU A 15 19.97 8.22 -22.61
CA LEU A 15 18.98 7.65 -21.72
C LEU A 15 19.08 6.13 -21.76
N ILE A 16 19.39 5.53 -20.62
CA ILE A 16 19.64 4.08 -20.49
C ILE A 16 18.52 3.49 -19.63
N GLU A 17 17.92 2.42 -20.12
CA GLU A 17 16.98 1.59 -19.35
C GLU A 17 17.78 0.47 -18.67
N VAL A 18 17.86 0.52 -17.34
CA VAL A 18 18.59 -0.47 -16.52
C VAL A 18 17.58 -1.20 -15.65
N ASP A 19 17.28 -2.46 -15.99
CA ASP A 19 16.33 -3.27 -15.23
C ASP A 19 16.98 -4.12 -14.13
N ASP A 20 18.30 -4.32 -14.20
CA ASP A 20 19.06 -5.10 -13.22
C ASP A 20 19.26 -4.31 -11.92
N GLU A 21 18.68 -4.81 -10.82
CA GLU A 21 18.75 -4.18 -9.50
C GLU A 21 20.16 -4.14 -8.94
N CYS A 22 21.03 -5.11 -9.25
CA CYS A 22 22.42 -5.12 -8.78
C CYS A 22 23.20 -3.90 -9.28
N LYS A 23 22.92 -3.47 -10.51
CA LYS A 23 23.55 -2.27 -11.12
C LYS A 23 23.02 -0.97 -10.53
N VAL A 24 21.75 -0.96 -10.15
CA VAL A 24 21.06 0.22 -9.58
C VAL A 24 21.35 0.37 -8.09
N CYS A 25 21.67 -0.72 -7.39
CA CYS A 25 21.93 -0.77 -5.95
C CYS A 25 23.00 0.23 -5.50
N THR A 26 24.05 0.44 -6.29
CA THR A 26 25.13 1.39 -5.99
C THR A 26 24.65 2.84 -5.81
N PHE A 27 23.51 3.19 -6.42
CA PHE A 27 22.90 4.51 -6.32
C PHE A 27 21.90 4.63 -5.16
N TYR A 28 21.50 3.53 -4.52
CA TYR A 28 20.62 3.59 -3.37
C TYR A 28 21.34 4.19 -2.15
N GLU A 29 20.57 4.91 -1.33
CA GLU A 29 21.05 5.58 -0.11
C GLU A 29 22.12 6.67 -0.33
N LYS A 30 22.33 7.08 -1.59
CA LYS A 30 23.20 8.21 -1.93
C LYS A 30 22.39 9.50 -2.06
N CYS A 31 22.92 10.59 -1.52
CA CYS A 31 22.31 11.91 -1.64
C CYS A 31 22.60 12.53 -3.02
N VAL A 32 21.77 13.48 -3.43
CA VAL A 32 22.05 14.34 -4.60
C VAL A 32 23.39 15.06 -4.41
N ALA A 33 24.07 15.32 -5.52
CA ALA A 33 25.43 15.86 -5.62
C ALA A 33 26.57 14.93 -5.15
N THR A 34 26.27 13.70 -4.74
CA THR A 34 27.29 12.70 -4.40
C THR A 34 27.94 12.12 -5.66
N GLU A 35 29.26 11.94 -5.64
CA GLU A 35 30.03 11.25 -6.68
C GLU A 35 30.09 9.76 -6.39
N VAL A 36 29.77 8.94 -7.39
CA VAL A 36 29.67 7.48 -7.29
C VAL A 36 30.42 6.86 -8.48
N ALA A 37 31.15 5.77 -8.23
CA ALA A 37 31.80 5.01 -9.29
C ALA A 37 30.76 4.29 -10.16
N ALA A 38 30.89 4.39 -11.47
CA ALA A 38 29.95 3.82 -12.44
C ALA A 38 30.26 2.36 -12.82
N ASP A 39 31.30 1.76 -12.25
CA ASP A 39 31.82 0.43 -12.60
C ASP A 39 30.75 -0.67 -12.60
N ALA A 40 29.76 -0.56 -11.71
CA ALA A 40 28.67 -1.53 -11.57
C ALA A 40 27.68 -1.53 -12.75
N LEU A 41 27.64 -0.48 -13.59
CA LEU A 41 26.71 -0.39 -14.73
C LEU A 41 27.10 -1.34 -15.87
N GLY A 42 28.40 -1.63 -16.01
CA GLY A 42 28.97 -2.54 -17.00
C GLY A 42 30.44 -2.21 -17.29
N GLU A 43 31.11 -3.06 -18.07
CA GLU A 43 32.54 -2.87 -18.42
C GLU A 43 32.81 -1.55 -19.15
N GLU A 44 31.85 -1.06 -19.95
CA GLU A 44 31.94 0.22 -20.66
C GLU A 44 32.04 1.43 -19.71
N TRP A 45 31.54 1.28 -18.48
CA TRP A 45 31.49 2.33 -17.46
C TRP A 45 32.63 2.21 -16.45
N LYS A 46 33.55 1.28 -16.67
CA LYS A 46 34.68 1.04 -15.78
C LYS A 46 35.63 2.24 -15.78
N GLY A 47 35.93 2.76 -14.59
CA GLY A 47 36.78 3.92 -14.38
C GLY A 47 36.07 5.27 -14.52
N TYR A 48 34.77 5.29 -14.83
CA TYR A 48 33.99 6.52 -14.84
C TYR A 48 33.43 6.84 -13.45
N MET A 49 33.55 8.11 -13.06
CA MET A 49 32.85 8.67 -11.90
C MET A 49 31.67 9.51 -12.38
N VAL A 50 30.51 9.27 -11.78
CA VAL A 50 29.27 9.99 -12.07
C VAL A 50 28.76 10.70 -10.83
N ARG A 51 28.32 11.95 -11.01
CA ARG A 51 27.67 12.72 -9.94
C ARG A 51 26.16 12.63 -10.08
N ILE A 52 25.47 12.27 -9.00
CA ILE A 52 24.01 12.22 -8.97
C ILE A 52 23.46 13.65 -9.01
N SER A 53 22.96 14.12 -10.15
CA SER A 53 22.41 15.48 -10.30
C SER A 53 21.00 15.62 -9.72
N GLY A 54 20.27 14.52 -9.57
CA GLY A 54 18.90 14.46 -9.07
C GLY A 54 18.10 13.39 -9.80
N GLY A 55 16.79 13.39 -9.60
CA GLY A 55 15.89 12.47 -10.27
C GLY A 55 14.48 13.03 -10.30
N ASN A 56 13.73 12.68 -11.33
CA ASN A 56 12.29 12.85 -11.29
C ASN A 56 11.71 11.62 -10.62
N ASP A 57 10.93 11.83 -9.56
CA ASP A 57 10.09 10.78 -9.01
C ASP A 57 9.07 10.32 -10.07
N LYS A 58 8.38 9.22 -9.78
CA LYS A 58 7.14 8.84 -10.48
C LYS A 58 6.03 9.85 -10.18
N ASP A 59 6.22 11.11 -10.57
CA ASP A 59 5.19 12.14 -10.57
C ASP A 59 4.03 11.66 -11.42
N THR A 60 2.84 11.67 -10.82
CA THR A 60 1.62 11.17 -11.44
C THR A 60 1.17 12.12 -12.54
N ILE A 61 0.52 11.57 -13.56
CA ILE A 61 0.00 12.37 -14.68
C ILE A 61 -0.96 13.46 -14.17
N ALA A 62 -1.77 13.18 -13.15
CA ALA A 62 -2.66 14.18 -12.52
C ALA A 62 -1.88 15.37 -11.93
N ASN A 63 -0.85 15.12 -11.12
CA ASN A 63 -0.06 16.19 -10.50
C ASN A 63 0.70 17.02 -11.55
N LYS A 64 1.15 16.40 -12.64
CA LYS A 64 1.79 17.10 -13.76
C LYS A 64 0.80 18.02 -14.48
N ILE A 65 -0.44 17.58 -14.69
CA ILE A 65 -1.48 18.40 -15.32
C ILE A 65 -1.83 19.61 -14.44
N CYS A 66 -2.03 19.41 -13.14
CA CYS A 66 -2.33 20.52 -12.21
C CYS A 66 -1.23 21.60 -12.24
N LYS A 67 0.05 21.18 -12.22
CA LYS A 67 1.20 22.11 -12.31
C LYS A 67 1.30 22.80 -13.67
N LEU A 68 1.03 22.08 -14.77
CA LEU A 68 1.16 22.63 -16.13
C LEU A 68 0.12 23.72 -16.44
N PHE A 69 -1.11 23.55 -15.95
CA PHE A 69 -2.22 24.47 -16.24
C PHE A 69 -2.55 25.40 -15.06
N ASN A 70 -1.77 25.39 -13.98
CA ASN A 70 -2.03 26.13 -12.74
C ASN A 70 -3.45 25.92 -12.19
N LEU A 71 -3.91 24.66 -12.20
CA LEU A 71 -5.25 24.29 -11.74
C LEU A 71 -5.35 24.33 -10.22
N SER A 72 -6.51 24.75 -9.72
CA SER A 72 -6.87 24.62 -8.31
C SER A 72 -7.25 23.17 -7.98
N LYS A 73 -7.43 22.85 -6.69
CA LYS A 73 -7.78 21.48 -6.26
C LYS A 73 -9.21 21.10 -6.63
N GLU A 74 -10.04 22.11 -6.85
CA GLU A 74 -11.46 22.03 -7.15
C GLU A 74 -11.70 21.75 -8.65
N ASP A 75 -10.71 22.02 -9.49
CA ASP A 75 -10.82 21.87 -10.95
C ASP A 75 -10.70 20.42 -11.40
N ASP A 76 -11.48 20.06 -12.43
CA ASP A 76 -11.44 18.73 -13.02
C ASP A 76 -10.22 18.55 -13.95
N VAL A 77 -9.29 17.70 -13.50
CA VAL A 77 -8.07 17.35 -14.22
C VAL A 77 -8.37 16.63 -15.56
N CYS A 78 -9.51 15.93 -15.67
CA CYS A 78 -9.84 15.14 -16.87
C CYS A 78 -10.08 15.99 -18.12
N GLN A 79 -10.55 17.22 -17.93
CA GLN A 79 -10.85 18.16 -19.01
C GLN A 79 -9.57 18.76 -19.61
N HIS A 80 -8.54 18.90 -18.77
CA HIS A 80 -7.28 19.55 -19.11
C HIS A 80 -6.21 18.56 -19.63
N VAL A 81 -6.58 17.29 -19.86
CA VAL A 81 -5.67 16.30 -20.41
C VAL A 81 -5.33 16.63 -21.87
N VAL A 82 -4.04 16.82 -22.15
CA VAL A 82 -3.53 17.00 -23.51
C VAL A 82 -3.80 15.75 -24.35
N ARG A 83 -4.43 15.94 -25.51
CA ARG A 83 -4.80 14.86 -26.43
C ARG A 83 -3.92 14.89 -27.67
N LYS A 84 -3.56 13.69 -28.17
CA LYS A 84 -2.76 13.51 -29.38
C LYS A 84 -3.63 13.13 -30.57
N PRO A 85 -3.68 13.93 -31.66
CA PRO A 85 -4.30 13.51 -32.91
C PRO A 85 -3.44 12.43 -33.58
N LEU A 86 -4.08 11.39 -34.10
CA LEU A 86 -3.48 10.29 -34.85
C LEU A 86 -4.19 10.17 -36.19
N ASN A 87 -3.51 10.60 -37.24
CA ASN A 87 -3.89 10.57 -38.64
C ASN A 87 -3.02 9.51 -39.35
N LYS A 88 -3.59 8.31 -39.55
CA LYS A 88 -2.97 7.27 -40.38
C LYS A 88 -3.72 7.20 -41.69
N GLU A 89 -3.03 7.18 -42.84
CA GLU A 89 -3.64 7.26 -44.18
C GLU A 89 -4.77 6.25 -44.41
N SER A 90 -4.68 5.07 -43.81
CA SER A 90 -5.63 3.97 -43.92
C SER A 90 -6.74 3.94 -42.86
N LYS A 91 -6.74 4.86 -41.89
CA LYS A 91 -7.72 4.90 -40.80
C LYS A 91 -8.23 6.33 -40.59
N LYS A 92 -9.53 6.46 -40.29
CA LYS A 92 -10.12 7.74 -39.89
C LYS A 92 -9.28 8.38 -38.77
N PRO A 93 -9.08 9.72 -38.77
CA PRO A 93 -8.33 10.40 -37.74
C PRO A 93 -8.93 10.11 -36.37
N ARG A 94 -8.08 9.70 -35.41
CA ARG A 94 -8.48 9.40 -34.04
C ARG A 94 -7.72 10.28 -33.07
N ILE A 95 -8.37 10.68 -31.99
CA ILE A 95 -7.72 11.41 -30.91
C ILE A 95 -7.47 10.42 -29.77
N LYS A 96 -6.24 10.40 -29.25
CA LYS A 96 -5.86 9.57 -28.10
C LYS A 96 -5.51 10.46 -26.91
N ALA A 97 -6.02 10.09 -25.75
CA ALA A 97 -5.68 10.70 -24.47
C ALA A 97 -4.93 9.66 -23.60
N PRO A 98 -3.96 10.09 -22.79
CA PRO A 98 -3.35 9.23 -21.77
C PRO A 98 -4.35 8.90 -20.66
N GLU A 99 -4.18 7.74 -20.04
CA GLU A 99 -4.88 7.39 -18.81
C GLU A 99 -4.38 8.27 -17.65
N ILE A 100 -5.30 8.77 -16.83
CA ILE A 100 -4.94 9.59 -15.66
C ILE A 100 -4.77 8.66 -14.46
N HIS A 101 -3.52 8.41 -14.11
CA HIS A 101 -3.21 7.59 -12.95
C HIS A 101 -3.42 8.38 -11.65
N ARG A 102 -4.01 7.72 -10.65
CA ARG A 102 -4.26 8.23 -9.29
C ARG A 102 -5.30 9.36 -9.18
N LEU A 103 -6.25 9.39 -10.11
CA LEU A 103 -7.44 10.22 -9.97
C LEU A 103 -8.35 9.67 -8.86
N VAL A 104 -8.91 10.56 -8.03
CA VAL A 104 -9.95 10.19 -7.06
C VAL A 104 -11.26 10.04 -7.80
N THR A 105 -11.71 8.80 -8.01
CA THR A 105 -12.98 8.49 -8.68
C THR A 105 -14.06 8.08 -7.67
N SER A 106 -15.32 8.15 -8.08
CA SER A 106 -16.46 7.66 -7.29
C SER A 106 -16.30 6.19 -6.87
N TYR A 107 -15.71 5.37 -7.75
CA TYR A 107 -15.37 3.97 -7.46
C TYR A 107 -14.34 3.83 -6.33
N VAL A 108 -13.26 4.63 -6.33
CA VAL A 108 -12.25 4.63 -5.27
C VAL A 108 -12.87 5.05 -3.93
N LEU A 109 -13.76 6.05 -3.93
CA LEU A 109 -14.49 6.46 -2.74
C LEU A 109 -15.39 5.34 -2.23
N GLN A 110 -16.16 4.69 -3.11
CA GLN A 110 -17.02 3.57 -2.77
C GLN A 110 -16.24 2.40 -2.16
N HIS A 111 -15.12 2.03 -2.77
CA HIS A 111 -14.26 0.97 -2.24
C HIS A 111 -13.74 1.31 -0.84
N LYS A 112 -13.34 2.58 -0.61
CA LYS A 112 -12.93 3.05 0.71
C LYS A 112 -14.06 2.98 1.74
N HIS A 113 -15.28 3.40 1.37
CA HIS A 113 -16.46 3.28 2.22
C HIS A 113 -16.75 1.81 2.56
N GLN A 114 -16.67 0.92 1.57
CA GLN A 114 -16.90 -0.51 1.77
C GLN A 114 -15.87 -1.12 2.74
N CYS A 115 -14.59 -0.81 2.59
CA CYS A 115 -13.55 -1.28 3.52
C CYS A 115 -13.84 -0.84 4.97
N ILE A 116 -14.28 0.41 5.17
CA ILE A 116 -14.63 0.94 6.49
C ILE A 116 -15.86 0.20 7.05
N THR A 117 -16.89 -0.02 6.23
CA THR A 117 -18.11 -0.72 6.64
C THR A 117 -17.81 -2.16 7.05
N LEU A 118 -17.03 -2.90 6.25
CA LEU A 118 -16.62 -4.26 6.56
C LEU A 118 -15.82 -4.32 7.87
N ARG A 119 -14.89 -3.37 8.07
CA ARG A 119 -14.13 -3.27 9.33
C ARG A 119 -15.05 -3.07 10.53
N LYS A 120 -16.06 -2.19 10.42
CA LYS A 120 -17.06 -1.97 11.48
C LYS A 120 -17.89 -3.23 11.74
N GLN A 121 -18.29 -3.94 10.69
CA GLN A 121 -19.04 -5.20 10.80
C GLN A 121 -18.23 -6.27 11.54
N HIS A 122 -16.95 -6.43 11.21
CA HIS A 122 -16.07 -7.38 11.89
C HIS A 122 -15.87 -7.03 13.37
N ILE A 123 -15.64 -5.75 13.70
CA ILE A 123 -15.51 -5.31 15.09
C ILE A 123 -16.79 -5.59 15.88
N LYS A 124 -17.96 -5.29 15.29
CA LYS A 124 -19.27 -5.56 15.91
C LYS A 124 -19.45 -7.05 16.18
N LYS A 125 -19.20 -7.89 15.17
CA LYS A 125 -19.28 -9.36 15.28
C LYS A 125 -18.39 -9.89 16.38
N ASN A 126 -17.11 -9.51 16.40
CA ASN A 126 -16.16 -9.96 17.42
C ASN A 126 -16.58 -9.53 18.84
N LYS A 127 -17.17 -8.33 18.99
CA LYS A 127 -17.69 -7.86 20.28
C LYS A 127 -18.90 -8.66 20.75
N GLU A 128 -19.81 -9.00 19.84
CA GLU A 128 -21.00 -9.82 20.11
C GLU A 128 -20.58 -11.25 20.51
N GLU A 129 -19.69 -11.87 19.74
CA GLU A 129 -19.16 -13.21 20.02
C GLU A 129 -18.43 -13.27 21.37
N ALA A 130 -17.60 -12.27 21.70
CA ALA A 130 -16.92 -12.19 22.99
C ALA A 130 -17.91 -12.03 24.16
N ALA A 131 -18.97 -11.24 23.98
CA ALA A 131 -20.01 -11.07 24.97
C ALA A 131 -20.83 -12.36 25.18
N GLU A 132 -21.13 -13.08 24.09
CA GLU A 132 -21.82 -14.36 24.13
C GLU A 132 -20.98 -15.43 24.84
N TYR A 133 -19.70 -15.53 24.49
CA TYR A 133 -18.77 -16.46 25.13
C TYR A 133 -18.61 -16.19 26.63
N SER A 134 -18.52 -14.91 27.04
CA SER A 134 -18.45 -14.52 28.44
C SER A 134 -19.68 -14.98 29.24
N LYS A 135 -20.88 -14.82 28.67
CA LYS A 135 -22.13 -15.32 29.28
C LYS A 135 -22.13 -16.84 29.43
N LEU A 136 -21.69 -17.56 28.39
CA LEU A 136 -21.60 -19.02 28.43
C LEU A 136 -20.61 -19.48 29.51
N LEU A 137 -19.45 -18.84 29.59
CA LEU A 137 -18.42 -19.15 30.58
C LEU A 137 -18.94 -18.94 32.01
N ALA A 138 -19.60 -17.82 32.26
CA ALA A 138 -20.22 -17.54 33.57
C ALA A 138 -21.21 -18.64 33.97
N LYS A 139 -22.07 -19.07 33.05
CA LYS A 139 -23.03 -20.17 33.28
C LYS A 139 -22.32 -21.49 33.59
N ARG A 140 -21.24 -21.83 32.88
CA ARG A 140 -20.47 -23.05 33.14
C ARG A 140 -19.77 -23.03 34.49
N LEU A 141 -19.24 -21.87 34.90
CA LEU A 141 -18.60 -21.71 36.20
C LEU A 141 -19.61 -21.83 37.35
N THR A 142 -20.82 -21.24 37.21
CA THR A 142 -21.88 -21.37 38.22
C THR A 142 -22.36 -22.81 38.33
N GLU A 143 -22.64 -23.48 37.20
CA GLU A 143 -23.04 -24.90 37.16
C GLU A 143 -21.98 -25.81 37.82
N ALA A 144 -20.69 -25.59 37.54
CA ALA A 144 -19.60 -26.36 38.13
C ALA A 144 -19.49 -26.14 39.65
N LYS A 145 -19.65 -24.87 40.10
CA LYS A 145 -19.64 -24.52 41.52
C LYS A 145 -20.80 -25.16 42.27
N GLU A 146 -22.01 -25.11 41.72
CA GLU A 146 -23.20 -25.76 42.29
C GLU A 146 -23.04 -27.28 42.37
N LYS A 147 -22.51 -27.92 41.31
CA LYS A 147 -22.21 -29.36 41.33
C LYS A 147 -21.20 -29.73 42.42
N CYS A 148 -20.15 -28.93 42.59
CA CYS A 148 -19.16 -29.14 43.64
C CYS A 148 -19.78 -28.99 45.04
N GLN A 149 -20.57 -27.94 45.28
CA GLN A 149 -21.30 -27.75 46.54
C GLN A 149 -22.29 -28.89 46.82
N ASN A 150 -23.06 -29.31 45.83
CA ASN A 150 -24.00 -30.42 45.96
C ASN A 150 -23.30 -31.76 46.19
N ARG A 151 -22.09 -31.95 45.66
CA ARG A 151 -21.24 -33.11 45.99
C ARG A 151 -20.80 -33.04 47.46
N SER A 152 -20.24 -31.91 47.89
CA SER A 152 -19.81 -31.73 49.29
C SER A 152 -20.95 -31.89 50.30
N ARG A 153 -22.16 -31.40 50.00
CA ARG A 153 -23.36 -31.61 50.83
C ARG A 153 -23.74 -33.08 50.95
N ARG A 154 -23.70 -33.83 49.84
CA ARG A 154 -23.97 -35.27 49.84
C ARG A 154 -22.92 -36.03 50.64
N ASP A 155 -21.64 -35.76 50.41
CA ASP A 155 -20.54 -36.42 51.11
C ASP A 155 -20.60 -36.15 52.63
N GLY A 156 -20.96 -34.92 53.03
CA GLY A 156 -21.19 -34.57 54.44
C GLY A 156 -22.39 -35.28 55.08
N ALA A 157 -23.49 -35.46 54.33
CA ALA A 157 -24.66 -36.21 54.82
C ALA A 157 -24.31 -37.69 55.05
N VAL A 158 -23.59 -38.32 54.13
CA VAL A 158 -23.15 -39.73 54.25
C VAL A 158 -22.21 -39.92 55.45
N LEU A 159 -21.27 -38.99 55.68
CA LEU A 159 -20.41 -39.02 56.86
C LEU A 159 -21.20 -38.88 58.16
N SER A 160 -22.22 -38.02 58.19
CA SER A 160 -23.06 -37.86 59.38
C SER A 160 -23.89 -39.11 59.66
N GLU A 161 -24.49 -39.75 58.65
CA GLU A 161 -25.22 -41.02 58.81
C GLU A 161 -24.31 -42.16 59.27
N SER A 162 -23.05 -42.20 58.82
CA SER A 162 -22.07 -43.20 59.27
C SER A 162 -21.56 -43.00 60.69
N PHE A 163 -21.76 -41.83 61.29
CA PHE A 163 -21.32 -41.51 62.66
C PHE A 163 -22.39 -41.82 63.71
N TYR A 164 -23.64 -42.04 63.28
CA TYR A 164 -24.78 -42.38 64.13
C TYR A 164 -25.19 -43.87 64.04
N LEU A 165 -24.39 -44.70 63.35
CA LEU A 165 -24.47 -46.16 63.29
C LEU A 165 -23.20 -46.77 63.89
#